data_AF-A0A5M9GGD6-F1
#
_entry.id   AF-A0A5M9GGD6-F1
#
_cell.length_a   1.000
_cell.length_b   1.000
_cell.length_c   1.000
_cell.angle_alpha   90.00
_cell.angle_beta   90.00
_cell.angle_gamma   90.00
#
_symmetry.space_group_name_H-M   'P 1'
#
loop_
_entity.id
_entity.type
_entity.pdbx_description
1 polymer ?
#
loop_
_entity_poly.entity_id
_entity_poly.type
_entity_poly.pdbx_seq_one_letter_code
_entity_poly.pdbx_strand_id
1 'polypeptide(L)' 'MWKKISNYQYNFKTLKSWIWIFGILFIFYSIDFSVSLIKNQSISYKTGIFAIIFLMGFLDSLYKIKTKNYKTA' A
#
# COMPACT_ATOMS: atom_id res chain seq x y z
N MET A 1 -9.59 13.44 -20.09
CA MET A 1 -9.17 13.42 -18.66
C MET A 1 -8.42 12.14 -18.28
N TRP A 2 -8.92 10.96 -18.66
CA TRP A 2 -8.30 9.66 -18.34
C TRP A 2 -6.83 9.52 -18.78
N LYS A 3 -6.47 9.98 -19.99
CA LYS A 3 -5.06 10.05 -20.46
C LYS A 3 -4.13 10.88 -19.55
N LYS A 4 -4.68 11.90 -18.87
CA LYS A 4 -3.90 12.79 -17.98
C LYS A 4 -3.64 12.13 -16.62
N ILE A 5 -4.55 11.28 -16.17
CA ILE A 5 -4.42 10.46 -14.96
C ILE A 5 -3.47 9.28 -15.20
N SER A 6 -3.53 8.63 -16.38
CA SER A 6 -2.64 7.50 -16.67
C SER A 6 -1.17 7.91 -16.83
N ASN A 7 -0.90 9.13 -17.30
CA ASN A 7 0.45 9.70 -17.37
C ASN A 7 0.81 10.51 -16.12
N TYR A 8 0.00 10.47 -15.07
CA TYR A 8 0.33 11.16 -13.84
C TYR A 8 1.43 10.41 -13.09
N GLN A 9 2.63 10.96 -13.15
CA GLN A 9 3.77 10.51 -12.35
C GLN A 9 3.79 11.26 -11.02
N TYR A 10 3.85 10.52 -9.92
CA TYR A 10 4.03 11.07 -8.59
C TYR A 10 5.42 11.69 -8.44
N ASN A 11 5.54 12.71 -7.59
CA ASN A 11 6.84 13.23 -7.17
C ASN A 11 7.48 12.25 -6.17
N PHE A 12 8.81 12.18 -6.13
CA PHE A 12 9.57 11.29 -5.26
C PHE A 12 9.19 11.45 -3.77
N LYS A 13 9.05 12.70 -3.30
CA LYS A 13 8.66 13.00 -1.92
C LYS A 13 7.29 12.40 -1.57
N THR A 14 6.34 12.49 -2.51
CA THR A 14 5.00 11.94 -2.35
C THR A 14 5.04 10.42 -2.32
N LEU A 15 5.77 9.79 -3.26
CA LEU A 15 5.96 8.34 -3.33
C LEU A 15 6.57 7.76 -2.04
N LYS A 16 7.58 8.43 -1.49
CA LYS A 16 8.20 8.03 -0.21
C LYS A 16 7.24 8.13 0.97
N SER A 17 6.35 9.14 0.98
CA SER A 17 5.30 9.28 1.98
C SER A 17 4.24 8.17 1.86
N TRP A 18 3.84 7.83 0.63
CA TRP A 18 2.91 6.72 0.39
C TRP A 18 3.45 5.38 0.86
N ILE A 19 4.73 5.09 0.63
CA ILE A 19 5.40 3.88 1.12
C ILE A 19 5.31 3.78 2.65
N TRP A 20 5.55 4.88 3.35
CA TRP A 20 5.44 4.93 4.81
C TRP A 20 4.01 4.66 5.29
N ILE A 21 3.02 5.30 4.67
CA ILE A 21 1.59 5.13 5.01
C ILE A 21 1.17 3.68 4.74
N PHE A 22 1.50 3.12 3.58
CA PHE A 22 1.18 1.74 3.24
C PHE A 22 1.86 0.74 4.17
N GLY A 23 3.13 0.98 4.54
CA GLY A 23 3.84 0.14 5.51
C GLY A 23 3.16 0.12 6.88
N ILE A 24 2.80 1.29 7.42
CA ILE A 24 2.11 1.39 8.71
C ILE A 24 0.76 0.67 8.65
N LEU A 25 -0.06 0.96 7.64
CA LEU A 25 -1.38 0.34 7.49
C LEU A 25 -1.26 -1.17 7.32
N PHE A 26 -0.33 -1.65 6.50
CA PHE A 26 -0.09 -3.09 6.32
C PHE A 26 0.23 -3.78 7.65
N ILE A 27 1.07 -3.17 8.49
CA ILE A 27 1.42 -3.71 9.81
C ILE A 27 0.18 -3.79 10.71
N PHE A 28 -0.60 -2.70 10.80
CA PHE A 28 -1.83 -2.68 11.60
C PHE A 28 -2.82 -3.78 11.19
N TYR A 29 -3.15 -3.85 9.89
CA TYR A 29 -4.10 -4.84 9.39
C TYR A 29 -3.59 -6.28 9.51
N SER A 30 -2.27 -6.50 9.36
CA SER A 30 -1.66 -7.83 9.54
C SER A 30 -1.69 -8.28 10.99
N ILE A 31 -1.46 -7.37 11.95
CA ILE A 31 -1.56 -7.66 13.38
C ILE A 31 -3.01 -8.00 13.74
N ASP A 32 -3.98 -7.18 13.32
CA ASP A 32 -5.39 -7.43 13.59
C ASP A 32 -5.87 -8.76 13.00
N PHE A 33 -5.43 -9.07 11.78
CA PHE A 33 -5.72 -10.34 11.13
C PHE A 33 -5.10 -11.53 11.89
N SER A 34 -3.85 -11.40 12.33
CA SER A 34 -3.16 -12.45 13.10
C SER A 34 -3.76 -12.66 14.49
N VAL A 35 -4.13 -11.58 15.19
CA VAL A 35 -4.82 -11.64 16.48
C VAL A 35 -6.18 -12.30 16.33
N SER A 36 -6.92 -11.96 15.27
CA SER A 36 -8.22 -12.57 14.96
C SER A 36 -8.10 -14.08 14.70
N LEU A 37 -7.05 -14.49 13.98
CA LEU A 37 -6.70 -15.90 13.76
C LEU A 37 -6.41 -16.63 15.08
N ILE A 38 -5.56 -16.06 15.93
CA ILE A 38 -5.16 -16.68 17.21
C ILE A 38 -6.35 -16.80 18.18
N LYS A 39 -7.21 -15.78 18.24
CA LYS A 39 -8.37 -15.76 19.15
C LYS A 39 -9.55 -16.59 18.65
N ASN A 40 -9.43 -17.24 17.48
CA ASN A 40 -10.52 -17.94 16.80
C ASN A 40 -11.80 -17.11 16.70
N GLN A 41 -11.65 -15.78 16.67
CA GLN A 41 -12.73 -14.85 16.43
C GLN A 41 -13.07 -14.90 14.95
N SER A 42 -14.32 -14.60 14.59
CA SER A 42 -14.76 -14.57 13.20
C SER A 42 -13.80 -13.70 12.38
N ILE A 43 -12.96 -14.35 11.59
CA ILE A 43 -11.95 -13.69 10.78
C ILE A 43 -12.71 -12.77 9.83
N SER A 44 -12.57 -11.47 10.03
CA SER A 44 -13.17 -10.51 9.13
C SER A 44 -12.38 -10.58 7.83
N TYR A 45 -12.92 -11.24 6.81
CA TYR A 45 -12.32 -11.28 5.46
C TYR A 45 -11.94 -9.87 4.96
N LYS A 46 -12.62 -8.84 5.46
CA LYS A 46 -12.29 -7.43 5.22
C LYS A 46 -10.86 -7.07 5.65
N THR A 47 -10.40 -7.44 6.85
CA THR A 47 -9.05 -7.06 7.31
C THR A 47 -7.96 -7.74 6.48
N GLY A 48 -8.17 -9.00 6.08
CA GLY A 48 -7.28 -9.69 5.14
C GLY A 48 -7.23 -9.03 3.76
N ILE A 49 -8.38 -8.66 3.20
CA ILE A 49 -8.46 -7.94 1.91
C ILE A 49 -7.74 -6.59 1.99
N PHE A 50 -7.93 -5.84 3.08
CA PHE A 50 -7.23 -4.57 3.28
C PHE A 50 -5.72 -4.76 3.36
N ALA A 51 -5.22 -5.77 4.09
CA ALA A 51 -3.80 -6.08 4.14
C ALA A 51 -3.22 -6.34 2.74
N ILE A 52 -3.93 -7.11 1.90
CA ILE A 52 -3.51 -7.39 0.51
C ILE A 52 -3.45 -6.11 -0.33
N ILE A 53 -4.47 -5.25 -0.24
CA ILE A 53 -4.51 -3.97 -0.97
C ILE A 53 -3.34 -3.07 -0.56
N PHE A 54 -3.06 -2.96 0.74
CA PHE A 54 -1.92 -2.17 1.23
C PHE A 54 -0.57 -2.75 0.80
N LEU A 55 -0.43 -4.08 0.78
CA LEU A 55 0.75 -4.75 0.26
C LEU A 55 0.97 -4.44 -1.23
N MET A 56 -0.08 -4.53 -2.05
CA MET A 56 0.00 -4.18 -3.48
C MET A 56 0.40 -2.72 -3.68
N GLY A 57 -0.21 -1.78 -2.94
CA GLY A 57 0.15 -0.36 -3.00
C GLY A 57 1.59 -0.08 -2.57
N PHE A 58 2.09 -0.81 -1.57
CA PHE A 58 3.48 -0.73 -1.12
C PHE A 58 4.45 -1.22 -2.19
N LEU A 59 4.19 -2.40 -2.77
CA LEU A 59 5.02 -2.98 -3.83
C LEU A 59 5.03 -2.13 -5.11
N ASP A 60 3.88 -1.61 -5.54
CA ASP A 60 3.78 -0.70 -6.68
C ASP A 60 4.59 0.59 -6.45
N SER A 61 4.50 1.14 -5.24
CA SER A 61 5.27 2.33 -4.86
C SER A 61 6.78 2.06 -4.86
N LEU A 62 7.22 0.91 -4.31
CA LEU A 62 8.62 0.48 -4.36
C LEU A 62 9.11 0.27 -5.79
N TYR A 63 8.28 -0.35 -6.63
CA TYR A 63 8.60 -0.58 -8.04
C TYR A 63 8.79 0.74 -8.79
N LYS A 64 7.91 1.72 -8.57
CA LYS A 64 8.03 3.07 -9.14
C LYS A 64 9.31 3.78 -8.70
N ILE A 65 9.72 3.64 -7.43
CA ILE A 65 11.00 4.18 -6.96
C ILE A 65 12.18 3.46 -7.63
N LYS A 66 12.18 2.13 -7.65
CA LYS A 66 13.28 1.33 -8.21
C LYS A 66 13.49 1.60 -9.71
N THR A 67 12.40 1.76 -10.45
CA THR A 67 12.43 2.05 -11.90
C THR A 67 12.63 3.52 -12.24
N LYS A 68 12.79 4.39 -11.23
CA LYS A 68 12.83 5.85 -11.39
C LYS A 68 11.63 6.40 -12.17
N ASN A 69 10.49 5.70 -12.14
CA ASN A 69 9.26 6.11 -12.80
C ASN A 69 8.48 7.10 -11.93
N TYR A 70 9.12 8.22 -11.63
CA TYR A 70 8.59 9.32 -10.83
C TYR A 70 9.15 10.64 -11.33
N LYS A 71 8.42 11.74 -11.11
CA LYS A 71 8.93 13.06 -11.42
C LYS A 71 9.99 13.44 -10.39
N THR A 72 11.23 13.62 -10.85
CA THR A 72 12.22 14.50 -10.23
C THR A 72 11.83 15.92 -10.60
N ALA A 73 11.08 16.59 -9.72
CA ALA A 73 10.93 18.04 -9.82
C ALA A 73 12.26 18.72 -9.46
#